data_AF-A0A016UT71-F1
#
_entry.id   AF-A0A016UT71-F1
#
_cell.length_a   1.000
_cell.length_b   1.000
_cell.length_c   1.000
_cell.angle_alpha   90.00
_cell.angle_beta   90.00
_cell.angle_gamma   90.00
#
_symmetry.space_group_name_H-M   'P 1'
#
loop_
_entity.id
_entity.type
_entity.pdbx_description
1 polymer ?
#
loop_
_entity_poly.entity_id
_entity_poly.type
_entity_poly.pdbx_seq_one_letter_code
_entity_poly.pdbx_strand_id
1 'polypeptide(L)'
;MLASRSFLRLRNFSAAVQNASVPANYSGRYQNWKKPVYVSPHIHPLEVGPDFSVIEGPPIPVTSQKQLEYKLDQIRLAKKVVQLLEEIKEMETAHKKADARRLAESQQKEQLRPKPKGTISVE
;
A
#
# COMPACT_ATOMS: atom_id res chain seq x y z
N MET A 1 13.39 21.87 23.56
CA MET A 1 13.57 20.53 22.98
C MET A 1 12.85 19.51 23.84
N LEU A 2 11.58 19.16 23.54
CA LEU A 2 10.85 18.08 24.23
C LEU A 2 9.86 17.48 23.22
N ALA A 3 10.35 16.59 22.37
CA ALA A 3 9.52 15.78 21.48
C ALA A 3 9.93 14.33 21.65
N SER A 4 9.32 13.64 22.62
CA SER A 4 9.34 12.18 22.65
C SER A 4 8.32 11.70 23.68
N ARG A 5 7.19 11.15 23.19
CA ARG A 5 6.38 10.09 23.82
C ARG A 5 4.97 10.05 23.19
N SER A 6 4.88 9.66 21.92
CA SER A 6 3.58 9.32 21.30
C SER A 6 3.66 8.19 20.25
N PHE A 7 4.80 7.49 20.18
CA PHE A 7 5.06 6.44 19.19
C PHE A 7 4.61 5.02 19.60
N LEU A 8 3.93 4.83 20.74
CA LEU A 8 3.70 3.49 21.31
C LEU A 8 2.23 3.12 21.55
N ARG A 9 1.34 3.39 20.57
CA ARG A 9 -0.03 2.81 20.61
C ARG A 9 -0.58 2.33 19.26
N LEU A 10 0.30 1.88 18.34
CA LEU A 10 -0.08 1.00 17.23
C LEU A 10 0.10 -0.48 17.62
N ARG A 11 -0.38 -0.84 18.82
CA ARG A 11 -0.35 -2.22 19.31
C ARG A 11 -1.78 -2.78 19.24
N ASN A 12 -2.00 -3.65 18.25
CA ASN A 12 -2.68 -4.97 18.41
C ASN A 12 -3.55 -5.45 17.23
N PHE A 13 -3.56 -4.79 16.06
CA PHE A 13 -4.32 -5.34 14.91
C PHE A 13 -3.54 -6.35 14.05
N SER A 14 -2.20 -6.38 14.10
CA SER A 14 -1.38 -7.32 13.30
C SER A 14 -0.88 -8.54 14.08
N ALA A 15 -0.68 -8.43 15.39
CA ALA A 15 -0.04 -9.49 16.18
C ALA A 15 -0.96 -10.71 16.43
N ALA A 16 -2.28 -10.51 16.56
CA ALA A 16 -3.21 -11.62 16.75
C ALA A 16 -3.37 -12.50 15.49
N VAL A 17 -3.20 -11.90 14.30
CA VAL A 17 -3.27 -12.62 13.01
C VAL A 17 -1.95 -13.35 12.71
N GLN A 18 -0.81 -12.81 13.14
CA GLN A 18 0.50 -13.44 12.94
C GLN A 18 0.80 -14.57 13.94
N ASN A 19 0.19 -14.54 15.15
CA ASN A 19 0.50 -15.50 16.22
C ASN A 19 -0.49 -16.67 16.35
N ALA A 20 -1.52 -16.76 15.51
CA ALA A 20 -2.35 -17.96 15.41
C ALA A 20 -1.54 -19.06 14.70
N SER A 21 -0.67 -19.75 15.43
CA SER A 21 0.01 -20.96 14.98
C SER A 21 -1.00 -22.10 14.86
N VAL A 22 -1.79 -22.08 13.79
CA VAL A 22 -2.66 -23.20 13.43
C VAL A 22 -1.75 -24.37 13.02
N PRO A 23 -1.81 -25.54 13.69
CA PRO A 23 -0.95 -26.68 13.36
C PRO A 23 -1.18 -27.07 11.89
N ALA A 24 -0.09 -27.06 11.11
CA ALA A 24 -0.11 -27.27 9.68
C ALA A 24 -0.21 -28.76 9.33
N ASN A 25 -1.34 -29.40 9.64
CA ASN A 25 -1.59 -30.81 9.31
C ASN A 25 -2.15 -30.98 7.88
N TYR A 26 -1.55 -30.33 6.88
CA TYR A 26 -1.97 -30.47 5.49
C TYR A 26 -0.88 -31.18 4.67
N SER A 27 -1.07 -32.48 4.44
CA SER A 27 -0.24 -33.29 3.54
C SER A 27 -0.71 -33.12 2.09
N GLY A 28 0.17 -32.68 1.18
CA GLY A 28 -0.06 -32.63 -0.28
C GLY A 28 0.59 -31.42 -0.99
N ARG A 29 1.13 -31.64 -2.21
CA ARG A 29 1.92 -30.65 -2.99
C ARG A 29 1.18 -29.37 -3.44
N TYR A 30 -0.15 -29.35 -3.41
CA TYR A 30 -0.96 -28.26 -4.00
C TYR A 30 -2.14 -27.82 -3.12
N GLN A 31 -1.92 -27.63 -1.81
CA GLN A 31 -2.97 -27.16 -0.87
C GLN A 31 -2.79 -25.72 -0.40
N ASN A 32 -2.01 -24.89 -1.13
CA ASN A 32 -1.75 -23.49 -0.76
C ASN A 32 -3.05 -22.66 -0.58
N TRP A 33 -4.13 -23.01 -1.27
CA TRP A 33 -5.44 -22.35 -1.13
C TRP A 33 -6.08 -22.53 0.25
N LYS A 34 -5.70 -23.55 1.04
CA LYS A 34 -6.17 -23.75 2.43
C LYS A 34 -5.55 -22.78 3.43
N LYS A 35 -4.51 -22.05 3.02
CA LYS A 35 -3.87 -20.98 3.78
C LYS A 35 -3.82 -19.73 2.90
N PRO A 36 -4.95 -19.01 2.75
CA PRO A 36 -4.93 -17.79 1.97
C PRO A 36 -3.93 -16.81 2.59
N VAL A 37 -3.11 -16.17 1.74
CA VAL A 37 -2.13 -15.14 2.15
C VAL A 37 -2.82 -13.98 2.88
N TYR A 38 -4.10 -13.77 2.60
CA TYR A 38 -4.97 -12.79 3.23
C TYR A 38 -6.33 -13.40 3.54
N VAL A 39 -6.72 -13.42 4.81
CA VAL A 39 -8.10 -13.62 5.23
C VAL A 39 -8.69 -12.23 5.44
N SER A 40 -9.74 -11.88 4.70
CA SER A 40 -10.45 -10.62 4.95
C SER A 40 -10.88 -10.58 6.42
N PRO A 41 -10.70 -9.46 7.13
CA PRO A 41 -11.23 -9.34 8.48
C PRO A 41 -12.72 -9.69 8.45
N HIS A 42 -13.11 -10.68 9.26
CA HIS A 42 -14.51 -11.09 9.35
C HIS A 42 -15.27 -9.98 10.06
N ILE A 43 -16.09 -9.24 9.30
CA ILE A 43 -16.96 -8.22 9.85
C ILE A 43 -18.27 -8.91 10.18
N HIS A 44 -18.58 -9.02 11.47
CA HIS A 44 -19.82 -9.63 11.90
C HIS A 44 -21.00 -8.73 11.49
N PRO A 45 -22.07 -9.24 10.83
CA PRO A 45 -23.17 -8.40 10.37
C PRO A 45 -23.84 -7.57 11.48
N LEU A 46 -23.91 -8.11 12.70
CA LEU A 46 -24.42 -7.38 13.88
C LEU A 46 -23.50 -6.25 14.37
N GLU A 47 -22.24 -6.22 13.95
CA GLU A 47 -21.35 -5.09 14.24
C GLU A 47 -21.46 -3.99 13.17
N VAL A 48 -22.20 -4.25 12.08
CA VAL A 48 -22.38 -3.34 10.94
C VAL A 48 -23.68 -2.56 11.11
N GLY A 49 -23.55 -1.30 11.51
CA GLY A 49 -24.67 -0.36 11.57
C GLY A 49 -25.03 0.05 13.00
N PRO A 50 -25.98 0.99 13.12
CA PRO A 50 -26.43 1.45 14.43
C PRO A 50 -27.39 0.44 15.06
N ASP A 51 -27.18 0.14 16.35
CA ASP A 51 -28.01 -0.81 17.10
C ASP A 51 -29.45 -0.32 17.31
N PHE A 52 -29.69 0.98 17.23
CA PHE A 52 -31.00 1.59 17.35
C PHE A 52 -31.16 2.78 16.40
N SER A 53 -32.40 3.11 16.09
CA SER A 53 -32.79 4.29 15.34
C SER A 53 -33.86 5.07 16.09
N VAL A 54 -33.96 6.37 15.81
CA VAL A 54 -35.03 7.22 16.33
C VAL A 54 -36.14 7.26 15.28
N ILE A 55 -37.39 7.01 15.69
CA ILE A 55 -38.56 6.80 14.80
C ILE A 55 -38.71 7.93 13.75
N GLU A 56 -38.47 9.18 14.14
CA GLU A 56 -38.47 10.36 13.25
C GLU A 56 -37.21 11.23 13.44
N GLY A 57 -36.15 10.65 13.98
CA GLY A 57 -34.94 11.41 14.32
C GLY A 57 -33.88 11.38 13.23
N PRO A 58 -32.82 12.20 13.40
CA PRO A 58 -31.68 12.17 12.49
C PRO A 58 -30.99 10.79 12.51
N PRO A 59 -30.36 10.39 11.40
CA PRO A 59 -29.64 9.13 11.33
C PRO A 59 -28.46 9.13 12.33
N ILE A 60 -28.37 8.06 13.12
CA ILE A 60 -27.28 7.89 14.08
C ILE A 60 -26.08 7.29 13.35
N PRO A 61 -24.93 7.98 13.29
CA PRO A 61 -23.79 7.51 12.51
C PRO A 61 -23.04 6.37 13.19
N VAL A 62 -23.02 6.31 14.52
CA VAL A 62 -22.27 5.33 15.33
C VAL A 62 -22.98 5.13 16.66
N THR A 63 -23.10 3.88 17.13
CA THR A 63 -23.68 3.57 18.45
C THR A 63 -22.65 3.17 19.50
N SER A 64 -21.46 2.72 19.08
CA SER A 64 -20.40 2.20 19.98
C SER A 64 -19.04 2.90 19.80
N GLN A 65 -18.28 3.03 20.90
CA GLN A 65 -16.88 3.49 20.84
C GLN A 65 -16.00 2.59 19.95
N LYS A 66 -16.22 1.28 19.97
CA LYS A 66 -15.50 0.32 19.12
C LYS A 66 -15.74 0.58 17.63
N GLN A 67 -17.00 0.87 17.27
CA GLN A 67 -17.34 1.23 15.90
C GLN A 67 -16.71 2.57 15.49
N LEU A 68 -16.63 3.53 16.40
CA LEU A 68 -15.97 4.81 16.15
C LEU A 68 -14.47 4.62 15.88
N GLU A 69 -13.78 3.87 16.74
CA GLU A 69 -12.36 3.54 16.58
C GLU A 69 -12.10 2.84 15.24
N TYR A 70 -12.91 1.84 14.90
CA TYR A 70 -12.79 1.13 13.63
C TYR A 70 -12.94 2.06 12.41
N LYS A 71 -13.94 2.95 12.43
CA LYS A 71 -14.13 3.94 11.35
C LYS A 71 -12.97 4.92 11.27
N LEU A 72 -12.43 5.38 12.39
CA LEU A 72 -11.27 6.27 12.43
C LEU A 72 -10.02 5.58 11.86
N ASP A 73 -9.82 4.31 12.19
CA ASP A 73 -8.72 3.51 11.65
C ASP A 73 -8.86 3.29 10.15
N GLN A 74 -10.06 3.03 9.63
CA GLN A 74 -10.31 2.95 8.19
C GLN A 74 -9.95 4.26 7.49
N ILE A 75 -10.35 5.41 8.05
CA ILE A 75 -10.00 6.74 7.50
C ILE A 75 -8.48 6.94 7.50
N ARG A 76 -7.80 6.57 8.59
CA ARG A 76 -6.34 6.67 8.71
C ARG A 76 -5.64 5.82 7.67
N LEU A 77 -6.09 4.57 7.48
CA LEU A 77 -5.55 3.66 6.48
C LEU A 77 -5.76 4.20 5.07
N ALA A 78 -6.98 4.67 4.75
CA ALA A 78 -7.29 5.25 3.45
C ALA A 78 -6.38 6.45 3.12
N LYS A 79 -6.20 7.38 4.07
CA LYS A 79 -5.27 8.52 3.92
C LYS A 79 -3.84 8.05 3.65
N LYS A 80 -3.39 7.00 4.36
CA LYS A 80 -2.04 6.48 4.16
C LYS A 80 -1.86 5.82 2.80
N VAL A 81 -2.87 5.09 2.33
CA VAL A 81 -2.86 4.50 0.98
C VAL A 81 -2.75 5.58 -0.09
N VAL A 82 -3.56 6.64 0.01
CA VAL A 82 -3.50 7.76 -0.94
C VAL A 82 -2.11 8.41 -0.95
N GLN A 83 -1.54 8.67 0.23
CA GLN A 83 -0.20 9.22 0.35
C GLN A 83 0.86 8.33 -0.33
N LEU A 84 0.83 7.01 -0.08
CA LEU A 84 1.80 6.08 -0.68
C LEU A 84 1.65 6.01 -2.21
N LEU A 85 0.42 6.07 -2.72
CA LEU A 85 0.17 6.10 -4.17
C LEU A 85 0.70 7.38 -4.82
N GLU A 86 0.59 8.51 -4.13
CA GLU A 86 1.16 9.78 -4.57
C GLU A 86 2.69 9.72 -4.60
N GLU A 87 3.33 9.21 -3.55
CA GLU A 87 4.78 9.00 -3.49
C GLU A 87 5.28 8.10 -4.64
N ILE A 88 4.57 7.00 -4.94
CA ILE A 88 4.89 6.10 -6.06
C ILE A 88 4.81 6.85 -7.39
N LYS A 89 3.74 7.63 -7.60
CA LYS A 89 3.54 8.40 -8.83
C LYS A 89 4.65 9.42 -9.04
N GLU A 90 5.05 10.13 -7.98
CA GLU A 90 6.17 11.07 -8.03
C GLU A 90 7.47 10.36 -8.44
N MET A 91 7.78 9.23 -7.81
CA MET A 91 8.96 8.41 -8.11
C MET A 91 8.97 7.93 -9.57
N GLU A 92 7.82 7.47 -10.08
CA GLU A 92 7.69 7.10 -11.50
C GLU A 92 7.96 8.28 -12.43
N THR A 93 7.46 9.47 -12.10
CA THR A 93 7.72 10.66 -12.94
C THR A 93 9.19 11.07 -12.91
N ALA A 94 9.84 10.97 -11.75
CA ALA A 94 11.26 11.25 -11.60
C ALA A 94 12.11 10.25 -12.40
N HIS A 95 11.75 8.96 -12.37
CA HIS A 95 12.41 7.91 -13.15
C HIS A 95 12.30 8.19 -14.65
N LYS A 96 11.09 8.46 -15.16
CA LYS A 96 10.87 8.79 -16.57
C LYS A 96 11.69 10.01 -17.02
N LYS A 97 11.78 11.05 -16.19
CA LYS A 97 12.62 12.23 -16.46
C LYS A 97 14.11 11.87 -16.49
N ALA A 98 14.58 11.03 -15.56
CA ALA A 98 15.97 10.57 -15.52
C ALA A 98 16.33 9.75 -16.77
N ASP A 99 15.44 8.86 -17.22
CA ASP A 99 15.66 8.08 -18.44
C ASP A 99 15.69 8.93 -19.69
N ALA A 100 14.74 9.88 -19.82
CA ALA A 100 14.73 10.83 -20.93
C ALA A 100 16.03 11.66 -20.98
N ARG A 101 16.53 12.07 -19.82
CA ARG A 101 17.81 12.78 -19.70
C ARG A 101 19.00 11.91 -20.13
N ARG A 102 19.07 10.66 -19.65
CA ARG A 102 20.14 9.72 -20.05
C ARG A 102 20.16 9.49 -21.56
N LEU A 103 18.99 9.34 -22.18
CA LEU A 103 18.83 9.16 -23.62
C LEU A 103 19.27 10.42 -24.40
N ALA A 104 18.88 11.61 -23.94
CA ALA A 104 19.31 12.86 -24.56
C ALA A 104 20.83 13.04 -24.46
N GLU A 105 21.42 12.75 -23.30
CA GLU A 105 22.87 12.80 -23.09
C GLU A 105 23.63 11.78 -23.96
N SER A 106 23.10 10.56 -24.15
CA SER A 106 23.72 9.57 -25.02
C SER A 106 23.66 10.01 -26.49
N GLN A 107 22.52 10.52 -26.95
CA GLN A 107 22.37 11.04 -28.31
C GLN A 107 23.31 12.24 -28.58
N GLN A 108 23.43 13.16 -27.62
CA GLN A 108 24.38 14.28 -27.73
C GLN A 108 25.83 13.78 -27.82
N LYS A 109 26.20 12.79 -27.01
CA LYS A 109 27.54 12.17 -27.06
C LYS A 109 27.81 11.48 -28.40
N GLU A 110 26.81 10.81 -28.96
CA GLU A 110 26.92 10.19 -30.29
C GLU A 110 27.08 11.22 -31.40
N GLN A 111 26.34 12.34 -31.35
CA GLN A 111 26.48 13.43 -32.33
C GLN A 111 27.85 14.11 -32.27
N LEU A 112 28.39 14.28 -31.07
CA LEU A 112 29.73 14.85 -30.86
C LEU A 112 30.86 13.84 -31.14
N ARG A 113 30.54 12.55 -31.32
CA ARG A 113 31.56 11.52 -31.52
C ARG A 113 32.25 11.73 -32.87
N PRO A 114 33.58 11.81 -32.91
CA PRO A 114 34.31 11.88 -34.16
C PRO A 114 34.01 10.66 -35.04
N LYS A 115 33.82 10.88 -36.34
CA LYS A 115 33.62 9.78 -37.30
C LYS A 115 34.92 8.97 -37.41
N PRO A 116 34.86 7.63 -37.29
CA PRO A 116 36.04 6.80 -37.50
C PRO A 116 36.48 6.90 -38.96
N LYS A 117 37.79 7.08 -39.20
CA LYS A 117 38.38 7.18 -40.54
C LYS A 117 38.67 5.80 -41.19
N GLY A 118 38.35 4.69 -40.51
CA GLY A 118 38.75 3.34 -40.92
C GLY A 118 37.80 2.70 -41.95
N THR A 119 38.40 2.22 -43.05
CA THR A 119 37.83 1.41 -44.15
C THR A 119 36.48 1.86 -44.71
N ILE A 120 36.47 3.03 -45.35
CA ILE A 120 35.55 3.24 -46.47
C ILE A 120 36.24 2.58 -47.67
N SER A 121 35.78 1.41 -48.08
CA SER A 121 36.13 0.86 -49.39
C SER A 121 35.53 1.80 -50.44
N VAL A 122 36.41 2.50 -51.15
CA VAL A 122 36.03 3.22 -52.37
C VAL A 122 35.86 2.16 -53.45
N GLU A 123 34.62 1.72 -53.65
CA GLU A 123 34.20 1.00 -54.87
C GLU A 123 33.89 2.00 -55.98
#